data_AF-A0A6B3EFW3-F1
#
_entry.id   AF-A0A6B3EFW3-F1
#
_cell.length_a   1.000
_cell.length_b   1.000
_cell.length_c   1.000
_cell.angle_alpha   90.00
_cell.angle_beta   90.00
_cell.angle_gamma   90.00
#
_symmetry.space_group_name_H-M   'P 1'
#
loop_
_entity.id
_entity.type
_entity.pdbx_description
1 polymer ?
#
loop_
_entity_poly.entity_id
_entity_poly.type
_entity_poly.pdbx_seq_one_letter_code
_entity_poly.pdbx_strand_id
1 'polypeptide(L)' 'DTETRDGVTLPSYRGDSVNGFDFTEAARVPDPDRLRRMYHHSASTLNLVRAFTTGGYADLRQVHAWN' A
#
# COMPACT_ATOMS: atom_id res chain seq x y z
N ASP A 1 -2.95 -1.02 -19.82
CA ASP A 1 -3.43 0.37 -19.80
C ASP A 1 -4.87 0.51 -19.36
N THR A 2 -5.76 -0.35 -19.87
CA THR A 2 -7.18 -0.35 -19.51
C THR A 2 -7.62 -1.70 -18.93
N GLU A 3 -8.78 -1.70 -18.29
CA GLU A 3 -9.48 -2.84 -17.73
C GLU A 3 -10.96 -2.77 -18.14
N THR A 4 -11.54 -3.88 -18.55
CA THR A 4 -12.95 -3.97 -18.98
C THR A 4 -13.73 -4.89 -18.04
N ARG A 5 -14.87 -4.43 -17.54
CA ARG A 5 -15.82 -5.22 -16.74
C ARG A 5 -17.24 -4.95 -17.21
N ASP A 6 -18.01 -6.00 -17.42
CA ASP A 6 -19.42 -5.92 -17.86
C ASP A 6 -19.65 -4.98 -19.06
N GLY A 7 -18.71 -5.01 -20.01
CA GLY A 7 -18.74 -4.17 -21.23
C GLY A 7 -18.25 -2.72 -21.05
N VAL A 8 -17.98 -2.27 -19.83
CA VAL A 8 -17.41 -0.94 -19.55
C VAL A 8 -15.90 -1.02 -19.48
N THR A 9 -15.19 -0.11 -20.15
CA THR A 9 -13.71 -0.05 -20.17
C THR A 9 -13.22 1.23 -19.50
N LEU A 10 -12.35 1.09 -18.50
CA LEU A 10 -11.73 2.18 -17.75
C LEU A 10 -10.20 1.99 -17.70
N PRO A 11 -9.41 3.01 -17.32
CA PRO A 11 -7.99 2.81 -17.00
C PRO A 11 -7.80 1.74 -15.92
N SER A 12 -6.77 0.90 -16.05
CA SER A 12 -6.47 -0.12 -15.04
C SER A 12 -6.09 0.51 -13.70
N TYR A 13 -6.38 -0.19 -12.61
CA TYR A 13 -5.81 0.14 -11.31
C TYR A 13 -4.30 -0.07 -11.35
N ARG A 14 -3.53 0.91 -10.86
CA ARG A 14 -2.06 0.94 -10.93
C ARG A 14 -1.40 0.97 -9.55
N GLY A 15 -2.14 0.65 -8.50
CA GLY A 15 -1.69 0.78 -7.13
C GLY A 15 -2.20 2.08 -6.48
N ASP A 16 -2.37 2.04 -5.16
CA ASP A 16 -2.95 3.14 -4.38
C ASP A 16 -2.16 4.45 -4.45
N SER A 17 -0.89 4.39 -4.86
CA SER A 17 -0.03 5.54 -5.12
C SER A 17 -0.38 6.29 -6.41
N VAL A 18 -1.15 5.68 -7.32
CA VAL A 18 -1.51 6.25 -8.61
C VAL A 18 -3.01 6.56 -8.67
N ASN A 19 -3.87 5.55 -8.50
CA ASN A 19 -5.32 5.70 -8.60
C ASN A 19 -6.03 4.77 -7.59
N GLY A 20 -7.37 4.83 -7.55
CA GLY A 20 -8.20 4.05 -6.65
C GLY A 20 -8.53 2.66 -7.18
N PHE A 21 -8.74 1.72 -6.25
CA PHE A 21 -9.05 0.33 -6.54
C PHE A 21 -10.43 0.15 -7.22
N ASP A 22 -11.44 0.90 -6.76
CA ASP A 22 -12.81 0.80 -7.24
C ASP A 22 -12.91 0.94 -8.76
N PHE A 23 -13.80 0.17 -9.37
CA PHE A 23 -14.04 0.22 -10.82
C PHE A 23 -15.06 1.32 -11.15
N THR A 24 -14.66 2.57 -10.88
CA THR A 24 -15.42 3.78 -11.22
C THR A 24 -14.54 4.77 -11.96
N GLU A 25 -15.11 5.59 -12.83
CA GLU A 25 -14.35 6.59 -13.59
C GLU A 25 -13.55 7.52 -12.67
N ALA A 26 -14.20 8.05 -11.63
CA ALA A 26 -13.56 8.92 -10.65
C ALA A 26 -12.39 8.24 -9.92
N ALA A 27 -12.53 6.97 -9.53
CA ALA A 27 -11.46 6.24 -8.88
C ALA A 27 -10.26 6.00 -9.81
N ARG A 28 -10.47 5.89 -11.11
CA ARG A 28 -9.40 5.59 -12.08
C ARG A 28 -8.61 6.81 -12.53
N VAL A 29 -9.04 8.03 -12.21
CA VAL A 29 -8.26 9.25 -12.41
C VAL A 29 -7.01 9.24 -11.51
N PRO A 30 -5.79 9.38 -12.07
CA PRO A 30 -4.59 9.51 -11.27
C PRO A 30 -4.63 10.74 -10.36
N ASP A 31 -4.28 10.57 -9.08
CA ASP A 31 -4.25 11.64 -8.07
C ASP A 31 -2.83 11.78 -7.48
N PRO A 32 -2.09 12.87 -7.76
CA PRO A 32 -0.73 13.05 -7.26
C PRO A 32 -0.63 13.15 -5.74
N ASP A 33 -1.69 13.55 -5.02
CA ASP A 33 -1.68 13.58 -3.55
C ASP A 33 -1.56 12.18 -2.95
N ARG A 34 -1.85 11.12 -3.72
CA ARG A 34 -1.60 9.72 -3.34
C ARG A 34 -0.14 9.43 -3.07
N LEU A 35 0.78 10.11 -3.76
CA LEU A 35 2.22 9.94 -3.53
C LEU A 35 2.59 10.39 -2.12
N ARG A 36 2.04 11.51 -1.65
CA ARG A 36 2.27 11.99 -0.27
C ARG A 36 1.67 11.03 0.77
N ARG A 37 0.45 10.53 0.52
CA ARG A 37 -0.16 9.51 1.40
C ARG A 37 0.71 8.24 1.46
N MET A 38 1.17 7.76 0.31
CA MET A 38 2.02 6.57 0.21
C MET A 38 3.37 6.77 0.93
N TYR A 39 3.97 7.95 0.84
CA TYR A 39 5.16 8.30 1.60
C TYR A 39 4.94 8.15 3.12
N HIS A 40 3.84 8.71 3.65
CA HIS A 40 3.54 8.60 5.07
C HIS A 40 3.29 7.15 5.51
N HIS A 41 2.59 6.35 4.70
CA HIS A 41 2.42 4.92 4.96
C HIS A 41 3.76 4.19 4.96
N SER A 42 4.60 4.42 3.96
CA SER A 42 5.92 3.80 3.83
C SER A 42 6.83 4.15 5.02
N ALA A 43 6.84 5.41 5.42
CA ALA A 43 7.60 5.88 6.58
C ALA A 43 7.13 5.22 7.88
N SER A 44 5.81 5.11 8.07
CA SER A 44 5.22 4.48 9.27
C SER A 44 5.53 2.98 9.32
N THR A 45 5.37 2.27 8.19
CA THR A 45 5.71 0.85 8.08
C THR A 45 7.18 0.61 8.36
N LEU A 46 8.08 1.41 7.77
CA LEU A 46 9.52 1.27 8.00
C LEU A 46 9.88 1.57 9.46
N ASN A 47 9.23 2.55 10.10
CA ASN A 47 9.43 2.85 11.50
C ASN A 47 9.04 1.65 12.39
N LEU A 48 7.90 1.00 12.10
CA LEU A 48 7.47 -0.18 12.83
C LEU A 48 8.43 -1.37 12.64
N VAL A 49 8.86 -1.63 11.40
CA VAL A 49 9.86 -2.67 11.10
C VAL A 49 11.16 -2.43 11.88
N ARG A 50 11.64 -1.18 11.93
CA ARG A 50 12.81 -0.82 12.73
C ARG A 50 12.59 -1.05 14.22
N ALA A 51 11.44 -0.64 14.76
CA ALA A 51 11.12 -0.86 16.16
C ALA A 51 11.11 -2.35 16.51
N PHE A 52 10.63 -3.22 15.62
CA PHE A 52 10.71 -4.67 15.84
C PHE A 52 12.15 -5.22 15.76
N THR A 53 12.99 -4.69 14.88
CA THR A 53 14.38 -5.17 14.73
C THR A 53 15.35 -4.62 15.77
N THR A 54 15.13 -3.42 16.30
CA THR A 54 16.04 -2.78 17.28
C THR A 54 15.50 -2.74 18.70
N GLY A 55 14.19 -2.81 18.90
CA GLY A 55 13.51 -2.66 20.19
C GLY A 55 13.37 -3.93 21.02
N GLY A 56 14.04 -5.03 20.64
CA GLY A 56 14.07 -6.28 21.42
C GLY A 56 13.08 -7.37 20.99
N TYR A 57 12.24 -7.16 19.96
CA TYR A 57 11.42 -8.23 19.38
C TYR A 57 12.23 -9.14 18.44
N ALA A 58 13.25 -8.62 17.76
CA ALA A 58 14.23 -9.42 17.03
C ALA A 58 15.34 -10.00 17.94
N ASP A 59 15.15 -9.96 19.26
CA ASP A 59 15.96 -10.76 20.17
C ASP A 59 15.67 -12.23 19.92
N LEU A 60 16.70 -13.04 19.69
CA LEU A 60 16.60 -14.49 19.46
C LEU A 60 15.78 -15.22 20.55
N ARG A 61 15.61 -14.61 21.74
CA ARG A 61 14.79 -15.10 22.85
C ARG A 61 13.27 -15.04 22.61
N GLN A 62 12.78 -14.28 21.62
CA GLN A 62 11.36 -14.12 21.29
C GLN A 62 10.87 -15.06 20.16
N VAL A 63 11.76 -15.86 19.56
CA VAL A 63 11.45 -16.79 18.45
C VAL A 63 10.29 -17.76 18.78
N HIS A 64 10.11 -18.13 20.05
CA HIS A 64 9.01 -19.00 20.47
C HIS A 64 7.62 -18.34 20.46
N ALA A 65 7.53 -17.00 20.39
CA ALA A 65 6.27 -16.27 20.28
C ALA A 65 5.82 -16.05 18.83
N TRP A 66 6.64 -16.47 17.84
CA TRP A 66 6.36 -16.33 16.41
C TRP A 66 5.73 -17.59 15.78
N ASN A 67 5.56 -18.65 16.57
CA ASN A 67 4.85 -19.88 16.24
C ASN A 67 3.47 -19.88 16.90
#